data_AF-A0A8T5LJS4-F1
#
_entry.id   AF-A0A8T5LJS4-F1
#
_cell.length_a   1.000
_cell.length_b   1.000
_cell.length_c   1.000
_cell.angle_alpha   90.00
_cell.angle_beta   90.00
_cell.angle_gamma   90.00
#
_symmetry.space_group_name_H-M   'P 1'
#
loop_
_entity.id
_entity.type
_entity.pdbx_description
1 polymer ?
#
loop_
_entity_poly.entity_id
_entity_poly.type
_entity_poly.pdbx_seq_one_letter_code
_entity_poly.pdbx_strand_id
1 'polypeptide(L)'
;MIGAKVKLEKAEEVKIFLIKKKLLDFDHQNLKDSGHIIFPVVKKFESKDVKFIETNFIKKTKQKNWKELLKEKLSEEEYSKLITAYDVVGTIAILEIPPKLENKEKIIAETLLKTNKNIKTVLKKAGEHTGVFRTQKMNWLAGENTKETVHKENNVELRVDVEKTYFSTRLGTERKRITAQIKKDEHILVMFSGVAPYPLVFSKNTNAKNITGIEINKKAHELGEENIIINKAGNVNLIKGDVKKLLPNIYKQIIGLKSNIKKQALNNRIKEKPLIYELYATEKNIVENKELEKVIKLLKNEGVEEIFIHAPHVIRKGEELCLDEDEMLKSTLKFLQIVKKHKVNAIIHPSNKKRDYKTLIQNINMIKKKFPIEFEKNIYFENLITPHTFSDVKGILTVAKKTKMKNICIDPAHHYKSFESNDELELFIKELKSNFKTYFHLNGADKNGGEGLKLDQGSIDLKRILSFVNKGIVEVVSNDEQKGTEMIKSYDALKEKKMFFDRICMPLPKSAENFLKYALLVSKKGTIIHFYDFLHEEEFEKCEEKVKSACKKSRLKYKKLDFVKCGQYSPRKFRVCLDFQIV
;
A
#
# COMPACT_ATOMS: atom_id res chain seq x y z
N MET A 1 50.78 -25.49 -4.07
CA MET A 1 50.01 -24.81 -5.15
C MET A 1 50.63 -23.45 -5.45
N ILE A 2 50.43 -22.91 -6.66
CA ILE A 2 50.97 -21.61 -7.04
C ILE A 2 50.04 -20.51 -6.52
N GLY A 3 50.60 -19.55 -5.78
CA GLY A 3 49.93 -18.35 -5.31
C GLY A 3 50.46 -17.11 -6.01
N ALA A 4 49.58 -16.28 -6.54
CA ALA A 4 49.89 -14.93 -7.01
C ALA A 4 49.77 -13.96 -5.82
N LYS A 5 50.89 -13.58 -5.21
CA LYS A 5 50.96 -12.60 -4.11
C LYS A 5 50.93 -11.18 -4.68
N VAL A 6 49.93 -10.39 -4.25
CA VAL A 6 49.62 -9.05 -4.75
C VAL A 6 49.41 -8.12 -3.57
N LYS A 7 49.87 -6.86 -3.67
CA LYS A 7 49.53 -5.82 -2.68
C LYS A 7 48.02 -5.57 -2.66
N LEU A 8 47.45 -5.30 -1.49
CA LEU A 8 46.00 -5.11 -1.34
C LEU A 8 45.43 -4.02 -2.25
N GLU A 9 46.18 -2.94 -2.49
CA GLU A 9 45.80 -1.83 -3.40
C GLU A 9 45.55 -2.28 -4.85
N LYS A 10 46.24 -3.34 -5.29
CA LYS A 10 46.16 -3.91 -6.65
C LYS A 10 45.33 -5.19 -6.72
N ALA A 11 44.76 -5.63 -5.59
CA ALA A 11 44.09 -6.92 -5.47
C ALA A 11 42.90 -7.09 -6.43
N GLU A 12 42.02 -6.08 -6.53
CA GLU A 12 40.81 -6.19 -7.35
C GLU A 12 41.13 -6.16 -8.85
N GLU A 13 42.07 -5.31 -9.27
CA GLU A 13 42.57 -5.23 -10.64
C GLU A 13 43.14 -6.59 -11.09
N VAL A 14 44.05 -7.17 -10.30
CA VAL A 14 44.65 -8.48 -10.60
C VAL A 14 43.60 -9.59 -10.57
N LYS A 15 42.65 -9.56 -9.64
CA LYS A 15 41.57 -10.55 -9.57
C LYS A 15 40.70 -10.53 -10.82
N ILE A 16 40.31 -9.35 -11.31
CA ILE A 16 39.55 -9.21 -12.57
C ILE A 16 40.34 -9.79 -13.74
N PHE A 17 41.63 -9.49 -13.82
CA PHE A 17 42.53 -10.05 -14.84
C PHE A 17 42.58 -11.59 -14.79
N LEU A 18 42.81 -12.16 -13.60
CA LEU A 18 42.88 -13.60 -13.38
C LEU A 18 41.59 -14.31 -13.78
N ILE A 19 40.43 -13.73 -13.45
CA ILE A 19 39.11 -14.25 -13.84
C ILE A 19 38.95 -14.21 -15.36
N LYS A 20 39.21 -13.06 -15.99
CA LYS A 20 39.07 -12.87 -17.44
C LYS A 20 39.97 -13.82 -18.25
N LYS A 21 41.16 -14.13 -17.73
CA LYS A 21 42.14 -15.03 -18.36
C LYS A 21 42.00 -16.49 -17.94
N LYS A 22 41.00 -16.84 -17.10
CA LYS A 22 40.79 -18.19 -16.55
C LYS A 22 42.04 -18.75 -15.83
N LEU A 23 42.77 -17.87 -15.14
CA LEU A 23 43.99 -18.21 -14.41
C LEU A 23 43.73 -18.42 -12.91
N LEU A 24 42.60 -17.94 -12.39
CA LEU A 24 42.23 -18.11 -10.98
C LEU A 24 41.68 -19.52 -10.72
N ASP A 25 42.18 -20.17 -9.68
CA ASP A 25 41.59 -21.39 -9.13
C ASP A 25 40.43 -21.01 -8.18
N PHE A 26 39.22 -21.46 -8.51
CA PHE A 26 38.03 -21.16 -7.73
C PHE A 26 37.77 -22.16 -6.60
N ASP A 27 38.41 -23.32 -6.61
CA ASP A 27 38.22 -24.40 -5.64
C ASP A 27 38.99 -24.16 -4.35
N HIS A 28 39.88 -23.17 -4.31
CA HIS A 28 40.70 -22.85 -3.15
C HIS A 28 40.44 -21.43 -2.61
N GLN A 29 40.60 -21.24 -1.30
CA GLN A 29 40.43 -19.95 -0.64
C GLN A 29 41.63 -19.03 -0.92
N ASN A 30 41.41 -17.72 -0.97
CA ASN A 30 42.52 -16.75 -1.04
C ASN A 30 43.17 -16.63 0.35
N LEU A 31 44.48 -16.48 0.41
CA LEU A 31 45.19 -16.22 1.68
C LEU A 31 45.43 -14.71 1.83
N LYS A 32 45.44 -14.23 3.07
CA LYS A 32 45.84 -12.87 3.41
C LYS A 32 47.11 -12.92 4.26
N ASP A 33 48.03 -12.04 3.92
CA ASP A 33 49.29 -11.81 4.63
C ASP A 33 49.45 -10.29 4.76
N SER A 34 50.04 -9.77 5.83
CA SER A 34 50.06 -8.33 6.15
C SER A 34 50.38 -7.45 4.92
N GLY A 35 49.37 -6.68 4.44
CA GLY A 35 49.46 -5.80 3.26
C GLY A 35 49.28 -6.46 1.89
N HIS A 36 49.08 -7.78 1.82
CA HIS A 36 48.99 -8.58 0.59
C HIS A 36 47.81 -9.56 0.59
N ILE A 37 47.36 -9.92 -0.60
CA ILE A 37 46.48 -11.05 -0.86
C ILE A 37 47.21 -12.05 -1.76
N ILE A 38 46.99 -13.34 -1.53
CA ILE A 38 47.57 -14.40 -2.36
C ILE A 38 46.40 -15.14 -3.02
N PHE A 39 46.32 -15.03 -4.34
CA PHE A 39 45.32 -15.73 -5.14
C PHE A 39 45.84 -17.10 -5.59
N PRO A 40 45.09 -18.19 -5.41
CA PRO A 40 45.46 -19.49 -5.98
C PRO A 40 45.31 -19.44 -7.50
N VAL A 41 46.35 -19.83 -8.23
CA VAL A 41 46.37 -19.77 -9.70
C VAL A 41 46.76 -21.10 -10.31
N VAL A 42 46.17 -21.41 -11.47
CA VAL A 42 46.41 -22.69 -12.17
C VAL A 42 47.80 -22.75 -12.84
N LYS A 43 48.40 -21.59 -13.16
CA LYS A 43 49.76 -21.47 -13.72
C LYS A 43 50.34 -20.07 -13.49
N LYS A 44 51.67 -19.95 -13.61
CA LYS A 44 52.38 -18.65 -13.63
C LYS A 44 52.07 -17.89 -14.93
N PHE A 45 52.18 -16.56 -14.89
CA PHE A 45 51.93 -15.66 -16.01
C PHE A 45 52.79 -14.40 -15.87
N GLU A 46 53.00 -13.65 -16.96
CA GLU A 46 53.76 -12.41 -16.90
C GLU A 46 52.94 -11.29 -16.23
N SER A 47 53.51 -10.69 -15.20
CA SER A 47 52.97 -9.51 -14.55
C SER A 47 54.06 -8.83 -13.70
N LYS A 48 54.06 -7.49 -13.69
CA LYS A 48 54.94 -6.68 -12.83
C LYS A 48 54.39 -6.50 -11.41
N ASP A 49 53.09 -6.73 -11.23
CA ASP A 49 52.37 -6.48 -9.97
C ASP A 49 52.17 -7.75 -9.12
N VAL A 50 52.67 -8.89 -9.59
CA VAL A 50 52.45 -10.21 -8.99
C VAL A 50 53.77 -10.88 -8.66
N LYS A 51 53.95 -11.28 -7.40
CA LYS A 51 55.03 -12.20 -6.99
C LYS A 51 54.46 -13.60 -6.85
N PHE A 52 54.97 -14.57 -7.61
CA PHE A 52 54.56 -15.97 -7.46
C PHE A 52 55.24 -16.60 -6.25
N ILE A 53 54.45 -17.30 -5.43
CA ILE A 53 54.91 -18.06 -4.28
C ILE A 53 54.31 -19.47 -4.34
N GLU A 54 54.96 -20.43 -3.68
CA GLU A 54 54.36 -21.72 -3.40
C GLU A 54 53.76 -21.70 -1.99
N THR A 55 52.52 -22.15 -1.87
CA THR A 55 51.84 -22.22 -0.59
C THR A 55 50.74 -23.27 -0.61
N ASN A 56 50.25 -23.61 0.58
CA ASN A 56 49.15 -24.53 0.80
C ASN A 56 47.86 -23.73 0.95
N PHE A 57 46.96 -23.89 -0.03
CA PHE A 57 45.64 -23.28 0.05
C PHE A 57 44.63 -24.25 0.64
N ILE A 58 43.67 -23.71 1.39
CA ILE A 58 42.54 -24.48 1.90
C ILE A 58 41.55 -24.67 0.76
N LYS A 59 41.26 -25.93 0.40
CA LYS A 59 40.20 -26.25 -0.55
C LYS A 59 38.85 -25.81 0.03
N LYS A 60 38.09 -25.03 -0.73
CA LYS A 60 36.73 -24.66 -0.38
C LYS A 60 35.91 -25.94 -0.31
N THR A 61 35.33 -26.21 0.86
CA THR A 61 34.27 -27.20 0.97
C THR A 61 33.07 -26.68 0.19
N LYS A 62 32.77 -27.29 -0.96
CA LYS A 62 31.56 -26.99 -1.72
C LYS A 62 30.38 -27.40 -0.86
N GLN A 63 29.70 -26.43 -0.25
CA GLN A 63 28.47 -26.73 0.49
C GLN A 63 27.48 -27.35 -0.48
N LYS A 64 27.05 -28.59 -0.16
CA LYS A 64 26.06 -29.29 -0.98
C LYS A 64 24.79 -28.46 -1.03
N ASN A 65 24.26 -28.28 -2.23
CA ASN A 65 22.96 -27.62 -2.36
C ASN A 65 21.85 -28.58 -1.88
N TRP A 66 20.65 -28.04 -1.64
CA TRP A 66 19.54 -28.84 -1.11
C TRP A 66 19.15 -30.02 -2.00
N LYS A 67 19.33 -29.92 -3.33
CA LYS A 67 19.04 -31.02 -4.26
C LYS A 67 20.04 -32.17 -4.09
N GLU A 68 21.31 -31.86 -3.89
CA GLU A 68 22.36 -32.84 -3.61
C GLU A 68 22.11 -33.53 -2.26
N LEU A 69 21.78 -32.75 -1.23
CA LEU A 69 21.44 -33.29 0.09
C LEU A 69 20.15 -34.12 0.09
N LEU A 70 19.18 -33.79 -0.75
CA LEU A 70 17.96 -34.60 -0.87
C LEU A 70 18.19 -35.89 -1.65
N LYS A 71 19.12 -35.90 -2.62
CA LYS A 71 19.48 -37.14 -3.32
C LYS A 71 20.05 -38.20 -2.37
N GLU A 72 20.72 -37.76 -1.31
CA GLU A 72 21.26 -38.64 -0.26
C GLU A 72 20.21 -39.10 0.76
N LYS A 73 19.03 -38.46 0.79
CA LYS A 73 17.97 -38.71 1.78
C LYS A 73 16.70 -39.35 1.22
N LEU A 74 16.54 -39.32 -0.09
CA LEU A 74 15.38 -39.85 -0.82
C LEU A 74 15.84 -41.07 -1.64
N SER A 75 14.95 -42.04 -1.84
CA SER A 75 15.22 -43.11 -2.81
C SER A 75 15.28 -42.55 -4.23
N GLU A 76 15.89 -43.27 -5.17
CA GLU A 76 15.93 -42.84 -6.59
C GLU A 76 14.51 -42.62 -7.16
N GLU A 77 13.54 -43.47 -6.78
CA GLU A 77 12.14 -43.32 -7.19
C GLU A 77 11.49 -42.05 -6.60
N GLU A 78 11.75 -41.75 -5.32
CA GLU A 78 11.26 -40.54 -4.66
C GLU A 78 11.90 -39.28 -5.25
N TYR A 79 13.22 -39.32 -5.46
CA TYR A 79 14.00 -38.22 -6.00
C TYR A 79 13.54 -37.85 -7.42
N SER A 80 13.24 -38.85 -8.26
CA SER A 80 12.74 -38.63 -9.63
C SER A 80 11.42 -37.84 -9.69
N LYS A 81 10.62 -37.89 -8.62
CA LYS A 81 9.34 -37.19 -8.49
C LYS A 81 9.47 -35.81 -7.84
N LEU A 82 10.64 -35.45 -7.33
CA LEU A 82 10.85 -34.20 -6.62
C LEU A 82 10.68 -32.99 -7.55
N ILE A 83 9.72 -32.13 -7.26
CA ILE A 83 9.61 -30.82 -7.91
C ILE A 83 10.66 -29.91 -7.29
N THR A 84 11.71 -29.59 -8.06
CA THR A 84 12.82 -28.76 -7.55
C THR A 84 12.61 -27.25 -7.75
N ALA A 85 11.58 -26.85 -8.51
CA ALA A 85 11.20 -25.45 -8.64
C ALA A 85 10.34 -25.02 -7.46
N TYR A 86 10.60 -23.83 -6.92
CA TYR A 86 9.81 -23.25 -5.83
C TYR A 86 9.77 -21.73 -5.98
N ASP A 87 8.71 -21.12 -5.44
CA ASP A 87 8.56 -19.67 -5.43
C ASP A 87 9.16 -19.09 -4.14
N VAL A 88 9.80 -17.93 -4.23
CA VAL A 88 10.33 -17.20 -3.07
C VAL A 88 9.67 -15.84 -2.98
N VAL A 89 9.03 -15.54 -1.84
CA VAL A 89 8.49 -14.23 -1.52
C VAL A 89 9.14 -13.76 -0.23
N GLY A 90 9.97 -12.72 -0.31
CA GLY A 90 10.75 -12.25 0.85
C GLY A 90 11.59 -13.37 1.45
N THR A 91 11.33 -13.70 2.71
CA THR A 91 11.98 -14.78 3.46
C THR A 91 11.21 -16.12 3.44
N ILE A 92 10.12 -16.21 2.67
CA ILE A 92 9.27 -17.40 2.59
C ILE A 92 9.54 -18.15 1.28
N ALA A 93 9.83 -19.45 1.38
CA ALA A 93 9.83 -20.36 0.25
C ALA A 93 8.51 -21.14 0.17
N ILE A 94 7.93 -21.25 -1.03
CA ILE A 94 6.65 -21.93 -1.28
C ILE A 94 6.90 -23.10 -2.22
N LEU A 95 6.73 -24.31 -1.70
CA LEU A 95 6.94 -25.57 -2.39
C LEU A 95 5.64 -26.14 -2.96
N GLU A 96 5.82 -26.94 -4.01
CA GLU A 96 4.82 -27.88 -4.51
C GLU A 96 5.34 -29.29 -4.22
N ILE A 97 4.57 -30.07 -3.47
CA ILE A 97 4.96 -31.43 -3.07
C ILE A 97 3.93 -32.39 -3.65
N PRO A 98 4.33 -33.29 -4.57
CA PRO A 98 3.44 -34.28 -5.12
C PRO A 98 2.86 -35.19 -4.03
N PRO A 99 1.63 -35.73 -4.21
CA PRO A 99 1.01 -36.64 -3.25
C PRO A 99 1.91 -37.82 -2.84
N LYS A 100 2.69 -38.35 -3.78
CA LYS A 100 3.64 -39.46 -3.53
C LYS A 100 4.82 -39.11 -2.62
N LEU A 101 5.03 -37.83 -2.28
CA LEU A 101 6.11 -37.34 -1.42
C LEU A 101 5.61 -36.67 -0.14
N GLU A 102 4.31 -36.78 0.19
CA GLU A 102 3.74 -36.12 1.37
C GLU A 102 4.38 -36.60 2.68
N ASN A 103 4.68 -37.89 2.81
CA ASN A 103 5.40 -38.45 3.95
C ASN A 103 6.85 -37.92 4.10
N LYS A 104 7.41 -37.27 3.07
CA LYS A 104 8.76 -36.67 3.08
C LYS A 104 8.74 -35.15 3.16
N GLU A 105 7.58 -34.51 3.28
CA GLU A 105 7.46 -33.05 3.15
C GLU A 105 8.30 -32.27 4.18
N LYS A 106 8.39 -32.76 5.42
CA LYS A 106 9.23 -32.16 6.46
C LYS A 106 10.72 -32.26 6.12
N ILE A 107 11.19 -33.42 5.67
CA ILE A 107 12.59 -33.65 5.31
C ILE A 107 13.01 -32.74 4.15
N ILE A 108 12.12 -32.60 3.16
CA ILE A 108 12.30 -31.69 2.01
C ILE A 108 12.41 -30.24 2.49
N ALA A 109 11.44 -29.78 3.28
CA ALA A 109 11.38 -28.42 3.78
C ALA A 109 12.55 -28.04 4.69
N GLU A 110 12.91 -28.90 5.64
CA GLU A 110 14.05 -28.68 6.54
C GLU A 110 15.38 -28.65 5.79
N THR A 111 15.54 -29.48 4.76
CA THR A 111 16.76 -29.49 3.94
C THR A 111 16.88 -28.20 3.13
N LEU A 112 15.75 -27.70 2.57
CA LEU A 112 15.71 -26.40 1.91
C LEU A 112 16.05 -25.26 2.89
N LEU A 113 15.48 -25.27 4.09
CA LEU A 113 15.70 -24.24 5.10
C LEU A 113 17.17 -24.22 5.57
N LYS A 114 17.77 -25.39 5.85
CA LYS A 114 19.16 -25.51 6.31
C LYS A 114 20.19 -24.98 5.30
N THR A 115 19.89 -25.09 4.00
CA THR A 115 20.80 -24.69 2.92
C THR A 115 20.60 -23.26 2.44
N ASN A 116 19.46 -22.63 2.76
CA ASN A 116 19.14 -21.27 2.31
C ASN A 116 19.00 -20.30 3.48
N LYS A 117 20.10 -19.61 3.83
CA LYS A 117 20.16 -18.70 4.99
C LYS A 117 19.14 -17.55 4.96
N ASN A 118 18.71 -17.13 3.77
CA ASN A 118 17.73 -16.06 3.54
C ASN A 118 16.28 -16.51 3.76
N ILE A 119 16.02 -17.82 3.71
CA ILE A 119 14.69 -18.38 3.94
C ILE A 119 14.52 -18.63 5.45
N LYS A 120 13.40 -18.18 6.00
CA LYS A 120 13.03 -18.36 7.41
C LYS A 120 11.81 -19.25 7.58
N THR A 121 10.98 -19.36 6.53
CA THR A 121 9.77 -20.17 6.53
C THR A 121 9.65 -20.93 5.23
N VAL A 122 9.22 -22.20 5.31
CA VAL A 122 8.88 -23.02 4.16
C VAL A 122 7.42 -23.42 4.24
N LEU A 123 6.66 -23.15 3.18
CA LEU A 123 5.24 -23.47 3.04
C LEU A 123 4.99 -24.44 1.87
N LYS A 124 3.87 -25.17 1.91
CA LYS A 124 3.32 -25.99 0.82
C LYS A 124 2.06 -25.35 0.25
N LYS A 125 1.94 -25.29 -1.08
CA LYS A 125 0.67 -24.95 -1.76
C LYS A 125 -0.37 -26.04 -1.45
N ALA A 126 -1.52 -25.67 -0.88
CA ALA A 126 -2.60 -26.61 -0.56
C ALA A 126 -3.75 -26.61 -1.60
N GLY A 127 -3.48 -26.15 -2.83
CA GLY A 127 -4.44 -26.05 -3.93
C GLY A 127 -4.09 -24.92 -4.91
N GLU A 128 -4.91 -24.71 -5.95
CA GLU A 128 -4.76 -23.56 -6.85
C GLU A 128 -5.29 -22.25 -6.22
N HIS A 129 -5.04 -21.12 -6.90
CA HIS A 129 -5.66 -19.86 -6.53
C HIS A 129 -7.16 -19.90 -6.86
N THR A 130 -8.01 -19.66 -5.87
CA THR A 130 -9.47 -19.73 -6.02
C THR A 130 -10.17 -18.44 -5.60
N GLY A 131 -11.44 -18.33 -6.00
CA GLY A 131 -12.33 -17.23 -5.62
C GLY A 131 -11.97 -15.87 -6.24
N VAL A 132 -12.77 -14.86 -5.90
CA VAL A 132 -12.65 -13.48 -6.41
C VAL A 132 -11.32 -12.83 -6.01
N PHE A 133 -10.79 -13.19 -4.85
CA PHE A 133 -9.54 -12.63 -4.30
C PHE A 133 -8.27 -13.37 -4.76
N ARG A 134 -8.42 -14.49 -5.47
CA ARG A 134 -7.31 -15.35 -5.91
C ARG A 134 -6.35 -15.67 -4.78
N THR A 135 -6.88 -16.07 -3.62
CA THR A 135 -6.08 -16.55 -2.49
C THR A 135 -5.70 -18.02 -2.71
N GLN A 136 -4.56 -18.42 -2.16
CA GLN A 136 -4.09 -19.80 -2.21
C GLN A 136 -3.80 -20.26 -0.78
N LYS A 137 -4.44 -21.35 -0.34
CA LYS A 137 -4.21 -21.89 1.00
C LYS A 137 -2.77 -22.41 1.11
N MET A 138 -2.11 -22.09 2.22
CA MET A 138 -0.72 -22.43 2.48
C MET A 138 -0.61 -23.26 3.76
N ASN A 139 0.04 -24.42 3.66
CA ASN A 139 0.37 -25.24 4.82
C ASN A 139 1.81 -24.95 5.25
N TRP A 140 2.05 -24.75 6.54
CA TRP A 140 3.39 -24.58 7.07
C TRP A 140 4.13 -25.92 7.12
N LEU A 141 5.40 -25.94 6.71
CA LEU A 141 6.23 -27.15 6.71
C LEU A 141 7.43 -27.05 7.66
N ALA A 142 8.15 -25.91 7.69
CA ALA A 142 9.36 -25.74 8.49
C ALA A 142 9.70 -24.26 8.76
N GLY A 143 10.49 -24.03 9.81
CA GLY A 143 11.01 -22.70 10.17
C GLY A 143 10.05 -21.87 11.02
N GLU A 144 10.10 -20.55 10.89
CA GLU A 144 9.19 -19.64 11.58
C GLU A 144 7.74 -19.87 11.11
N ASN A 145 6.78 -20.00 12.03
CA ASN A 145 5.37 -20.21 11.69
C ASN A 145 4.68 -18.87 11.35
N THR A 146 4.97 -18.36 10.15
CA THR A 146 4.39 -17.12 9.62
C THR A 146 3.98 -17.28 8.15
N LYS A 147 3.00 -16.49 7.72
CA LYS A 147 2.61 -16.33 6.32
C LYS A 147 2.81 -14.89 5.82
N GLU A 148 3.27 -14.02 6.71
CA GLU A 148 3.61 -12.63 6.40
C GLU A 148 5.12 -12.48 6.26
N THR A 149 5.54 -11.69 5.26
CA THR A 149 6.94 -11.38 4.99
C THR A 149 7.08 -10.01 4.33
N VAL A 150 8.31 -9.51 4.20
CA VAL A 150 8.63 -8.31 3.44
C VAL A 150 9.41 -8.71 2.19
N HIS A 151 8.87 -8.39 1.03
CA HIS A 151 9.53 -8.57 -0.25
C HIS A 151 10.08 -7.22 -0.75
N LYS A 152 11.31 -7.23 -1.28
CA LYS A 152 11.93 -6.03 -1.86
C LYS A 152 12.08 -6.21 -3.36
N GLU A 153 11.63 -5.21 -4.11
CA GLU A 153 11.82 -5.13 -5.56
C GLU A 153 11.82 -3.67 -6.02
N ASN A 154 12.52 -3.32 -7.10
CA ASN A 154 12.42 -2.01 -7.78
C ASN A 154 12.31 -0.79 -6.83
N ASN A 155 13.20 -0.70 -5.82
CA ASN A 155 13.23 0.38 -4.82
C ASN A 155 12.00 0.48 -3.89
N VAL A 156 11.22 -0.59 -3.74
CA VAL A 156 10.10 -0.69 -2.80
C VAL A 156 10.25 -1.86 -1.84
N GLU A 157 9.69 -1.69 -0.64
CA GLU A 157 9.47 -2.76 0.34
C GLU A 157 7.98 -3.07 0.47
N LEU A 158 7.60 -4.33 0.28
CA LEU A 158 6.22 -4.77 0.24
C LEU A 158 5.98 -5.80 1.34
N ARG A 159 5.21 -5.45 2.35
CA ARG A 159 4.63 -6.40 3.29
C ARG A 159 3.52 -7.17 2.58
N VAL A 160 3.61 -8.50 2.65
CA VAL A 160 2.71 -9.42 1.94
C VAL A 160 2.29 -10.56 2.88
N ASP A 161 1.01 -10.92 2.87
CA ASP A 161 0.51 -12.19 3.41
C ASP A 161 0.30 -13.14 2.21
N VAL A 162 1.14 -14.18 2.11
CA VAL A 162 1.17 -15.06 0.92
C VAL A 162 -0.05 -15.97 0.77
N GLU A 163 -0.89 -16.07 1.82
CA GLU A 163 -2.13 -16.85 1.78
C GLU A 163 -3.34 -15.96 1.53
N LYS A 164 -3.43 -14.82 2.24
CA LYS A 164 -4.60 -13.94 2.23
C LYS A 164 -4.58 -12.91 1.10
N THR A 165 -3.48 -12.80 0.36
CA THR A 165 -3.33 -11.86 -0.75
C THR A 165 -2.67 -12.50 -1.96
N TYR A 166 -2.98 -12.00 -3.15
CA TYR A 166 -2.28 -12.39 -4.37
C TYR A 166 -1.05 -11.48 -4.59
N PHE A 167 0.13 -12.08 -4.74
CA PHE A 167 1.35 -11.38 -5.11
C PHE A 167 2.20 -12.26 -6.05
N SER A 168 2.83 -11.64 -7.05
CA SER A 168 3.70 -12.34 -8.00
C SER A 168 5.02 -11.59 -8.17
N THR A 169 6.09 -12.25 -7.77
CA THR A 169 7.49 -11.79 -7.88
C THR A 169 7.95 -11.75 -9.34
N ARG A 170 7.37 -12.61 -10.18
CA ARG A 170 7.66 -12.70 -11.63
C ARG A 170 7.23 -11.47 -12.44
N LEU A 171 6.42 -10.58 -11.85
CA LEU A 171 6.00 -9.32 -12.48
C LEU A 171 6.94 -8.14 -12.21
N GLY A 172 8.04 -8.33 -11.47
CA GLY A 172 8.96 -7.24 -11.14
C GLY A 172 9.53 -6.54 -12.38
N THR A 173 9.89 -7.31 -13.41
CA THR A 173 10.37 -6.77 -14.70
C THR A 173 9.28 -5.99 -15.45
N GLU A 174 8.05 -6.48 -15.41
CA GLU A 174 6.90 -5.83 -16.06
C GLU A 174 6.54 -4.50 -15.38
N ARG A 175 6.55 -4.45 -14.05
CA ARG A 175 6.38 -3.20 -13.30
C ARG A 175 7.45 -2.18 -13.69
N LYS A 176 8.70 -2.62 -13.81
CA LYS A 176 9.83 -1.78 -14.23
C LYS A 176 9.71 -1.31 -15.69
N ARG A 177 9.19 -2.16 -16.59
CA ARG A 177 8.92 -1.79 -17.98
C ARG A 177 7.96 -0.61 -18.07
N ILE A 178 6.85 -0.67 -17.34
CA ILE A 178 5.86 0.42 -17.37
C ILE A 178 6.43 1.70 -16.74
N THR A 179 7.26 1.62 -15.69
CA THR A 179 7.89 2.84 -15.13
C THR A 179 8.69 3.63 -16.16
N ALA A 180 9.34 2.95 -17.12
CA ALA A 180 10.11 3.63 -18.17
C ALA A 180 9.23 4.41 -19.16
N GLN A 181 7.91 4.16 -19.18
CA GLN A 181 6.96 4.82 -20.07
C GLN A 181 6.20 5.97 -19.42
N ILE A 182 6.18 6.04 -18.09
CA ILE A 182 5.43 7.03 -17.32
C ILE A 182 6.09 8.41 -17.48
N LYS A 183 5.30 9.39 -17.93
CA LYS A 183 5.73 10.78 -18.04
C LYS A 183 5.52 11.54 -16.74
N LYS A 184 6.23 12.67 -16.62
CA LYS A 184 6.06 13.61 -15.52
C LYS A 184 4.60 14.06 -15.43
N ASP A 185 4.12 14.19 -14.20
CA ASP A 185 2.81 14.71 -13.84
C ASP A 185 1.59 13.86 -14.28
N GLU A 186 1.80 12.61 -14.72
CA GLU A 186 0.70 11.71 -15.08
C GLU A 186 -0.18 11.37 -13.86
N HIS A 187 -1.50 11.33 -14.11
CA HIS A 187 -2.48 10.71 -13.23
C HIS A 187 -2.70 9.25 -13.64
N ILE A 188 -2.37 8.31 -12.75
CA ILE A 188 -2.32 6.88 -13.06
C ILE A 188 -3.40 6.12 -12.27
N LEU A 189 -4.10 5.21 -12.93
CA LEU A 189 -5.02 4.26 -12.30
C LEU A 189 -4.45 2.84 -12.36
N VAL A 190 -4.44 2.13 -11.24
CA VAL A 190 -4.20 0.69 -11.16
C VAL A 190 -5.48 0.02 -10.68
N MET A 191 -6.23 -0.60 -11.59
CA MET A 191 -7.58 -1.11 -11.30
C MET A 191 -7.61 -2.28 -10.30
N PHE A 192 -6.53 -3.04 -10.18
CA PHE A 192 -6.44 -4.22 -9.30
C PHE A 192 -5.12 -4.16 -8.54
N SER A 193 -5.06 -3.31 -7.53
CA SER A 193 -3.78 -2.88 -6.95
C SER A 193 -3.14 -3.92 -6.03
N GLY A 194 -3.86 -4.93 -5.52
CA GLY A 194 -3.33 -5.89 -4.57
C GLY A 194 -2.74 -5.20 -3.34
N VAL A 195 -1.56 -5.67 -2.89
CA VAL A 195 -0.73 -5.05 -1.84
C VAL A 195 0.06 -3.80 -2.34
N ALA A 196 -0.43 -3.19 -3.42
CA ALA A 196 0.10 -2.01 -4.09
C ALA A 196 1.51 -2.10 -4.75
N PRO A 197 1.96 -3.23 -5.33
CA PRO A 197 3.28 -3.28 -5.96
C PRO A 197 3.39 -2.35 -7.18
N TYR A 198 2.36 -2.26 -8.02
CA TYR A 198 2.35 -1.32 -9.16
C TYR A 198 2.35 0.14 -8.69
N PRO A 199 1.39 0.58 -7.84
CA PRO A 199 1.40 1.96 -7.35
C PRO A 199 2.70 2.40 -6.70
N LEU A 200 3.30 1.54 -5.87
CA LEU A 200 4.51 1.90 -5.13
C LEU A 200 5.75 1.93 -6.04
N VAL A 201 5.87 0.98 -6.96
CA VAL A 201 6.96 1.00 -7.95
C VAL A 201 6.86 2.23 -8.85
N PHE A 202 5.65 2.64 -9.22
CA PHE A 202 5.44 3.89 -9.97
C PHE A 202 5.83 5.11 -9.15
N SER A 203 5.37 5.18 -7.89
CA SER A 203 5.68 6.28 -6.98
C SER A 203 7.17 6.47 -6.73
N LYS A 204 7.91 5.38 -6.48
CA LYS A 204 9.34 5.45 -6.09
C LYS A 204 10.30 5.61 -7.26
N ASN A 205 9.84 5.44 -8.50
CA ASN A 205 10.72 5.43 -9.67
C ASN A 205 10.31 6.45 -10.75
N THR A 206 9.28 7.27 -10.51
CA THR A 206 8.77 8.23 -11.50
C THR A 206 8.32 9.53 -10.84
N ASN A 207 8.08 10.56 -11.65
CA ASN A 207 7.49 11.83 -11.22
C ASN A 207 5.98 11.89 -11.55
N ALA A 208 5.26 10.78 -11.40
CA ALA A 208 3.81 10.76 -11.56
C ALA A 208 3.14 11.66 -10.51
N LYS A 209 2.12 12.43 -10.93
CA LYS A 209 1.45 13.38 -10.03
C LYS A 209 0.61 12.68 -8.98
N ASN A 210 -0.19 11.72 -9.41
CA ASN A 210 -1.08 10.95 -8.53
C ASN A 210 -1.25 9.53 -9.06
N ILE A 211 -1.25 8.56 -8.15
CA ILE A 211 -1.40 7.14 -8.48
C ILE A 211 -2.53 6.55 -7.65
N THR A 212 -3.65 6.25 -8.29
CA THR A 212 -4.82 5.66 -7.64
C THR A 212 -4.82 4.14 -7.84
N GLY A 213 -4.88 3.37 -6.76
CA GLY A 213 -5.07 1.92 -6.79
C GLY A 213 -6.45 1.52 -6.27
N ILE A 214 -7.11 0.55 -6.92
CA ILE A 214 -8.37 -0.01 -6.43
C ILE A 214 -8.17 -1.48 -6.08
N GLU A 215 -8.61 -1.88 -4.89
CA GLU A 215 -8.51 -3.27 -4.44
C GLU A 215 -9.77 -3.71 -3.69
N ILE A 216 -10.33 -4.86 -4.09
CA ILE A 216 -11.55 -5.40 -3.50
C ILE A 216 -11.26 -6.28 -2.27
N ASN A 217 -10.12 -6.95 -2.24
CA ASN A 217 -9.65 -7.75 -1.11
C ASN A 217 -9.23 -6.83 0.05
N LYS A 218 -10.01 -6.86 1.13
CA LYS A 218 -9.77 -6.06 2.34
C LYS A 218 -8.35 -6.23 2.90
N LYS A 219 -7.82 -7.45 3.00
CA LYS A 219 -6.48 -7.68 3.59
C LYS A 219 -5.37 -7.17 2.67
N ALA A 220 -5.55 -7.31 1.34
CA ALA A 220 -4.61 -6.76 0.37
C ALA A 220 -4.59 -5.23 0.40
N HIS A 221 -5.76 -4.59 0.47
CA HIS A 221 -5.89 -3.15 0.63
C HIS A 221 -5.25 -2.66 1.94
N GLU A 222 -5.52 -3.32 3.08
CA GLU A 222 -4.91 -2.98 4.38
C GLU A 222 -3.36 -3.04 4.32
N LEU A 223 -2.80 -4.11 3.76
CA LEU A 223 -1.36 -4.22 3.56
C LEU A 223 -0.82 -3.19 2.55
N GLY A 224 -1.60 -2.86 1.52
CA GLY A 224 -1.26 -1.80 0.56
C GLY A 224 -1.11 -0.44 1.23
N GLU A 225 -2.04 -0.07 2.11
CA GLU A 225 -1.98 1.17 2.91
C GLU A 225 -0.76 1.18 3.85
N GLU A 226 -0.46 0.06 4.51
CA GLU A 226 0.78 -0.09 5.29
C GLU A 226 2.03 0.11 4.42
N ASN A 227 2.02 -0.46 3.21
CA ASN A 227 3.14 -0.34 2.28
C ASN A 227 3.34 1.09 1.77
N ILE A 228 2.29 1.91 1.62
CA ILE A 228 2.42 3.35 1.32
C ILE A 228 3.25 4.05 2.39
N ILE A 229 2.95 3.79 3.66
CA ILE A 229 3.63 4.39 4.81
C ILE A 229 5.10 3.91 4.86
N ILE A 230 5.35 2.61 4.70
CA ILE A 230 6.70 2.02 4.69
C ILE A 230 7.58 2.68 3.62
N ASN A 231 7.00 2.96 2.44
CA ASN A 231 7.74 3.51 1.30
C ASN A 231 7.71 5.05 1.22
N LYS A 232 7.00 5.73 2.13
CA LYS A 232 6.77 7.19 2.10
C LYS A 232 6.22 7.66 0.75
N ALA A 233 5.20 6.95 0.26
CA ALA A 233 4.65 7.15 -1.08
C ALA A 233 3.45 8.12 -1.05
N GLY A 234 3.69 9.39 -0.68
CA GLY A 234 2.63 10.40 -0.48
C GLY A 234 1.81 10.79 -1.72
N ASN A 235 2.17 10.34 -2.93
CA ASN A 235 1.37 10.52 -4.15
C ASN A 235 0.51 9.28 -4.51
N VAL A 236 0.48 8.26 -3.66
CA VAL A 236 -0.33 7.04 -3.85
C VAL A 236 -1.60 7.09 -3.00
N ASN A 237 -2.73 6.77 -3.63
CA ASN A 237 -4.05 6.73 -3.03
C ASN A 237 -4.69 5.37 -3.29
N LEU A 238 -5.00 4.58 -2.27
CA LEU A 238 -5.72 3.32 -2.47
C LEU A 238 -7.18 3.47 -2.07
N ILE A 239 -8.06 2.84 -2.84
CA ILE A 239 -9.49 2.79 -2.60
C ILE A 239 -9.89 1.32 -2.47
N LYS A 240 -10.55 0.98 -1.35
CA LYS A 240 -11.12 -0.34 -1.17
C LYS A 240 -12.46 -0.43 -1.90
N GLY A 241 -12.64 -1.40 -2.78
CA GLY A 241 -13.94 -1.70 -3.37
C GLY A 241 -13.89 -2.36 -4.73
N ASP A 242 -15.07 -2.54 -5.34
CA ASP A 242 -15.21 -3.11 -6.67
C ASP A 242 -15.10 -2.01 -7.73
N VAL A 243 -14.15 -2.16 -8.65
CA VAL A 243 -13.97 -1.28 -9.81
C VAL A 243 -15.26 -1.07 -10.62
N LYS A 244 -16.16 -2.06 -10.69
CA LYS A 244 -17.42 -1.96 -11.42
C LYS A 244 -18.37 -0.94 -10.79
N LYS A 245 -18.32 -0.80 -9.46
CA LYS A 245 -19.14 0.13 -8.69
C LYS A 245 -18.47 1.51 -8.58
N LEU A 246 -17.16 1.50 -8.39
CA LEU A 246 -16.37 2.71 -8.14
C LEU A 246 -16.12 3.53 -9.39
N LEU A 247 -15.64 2.93 -10.49
CA LEU A 247 -15.22 3.70 -11.67
C LEU A 247 -16.35 4.48 -12.38
N PRO A 248 -17.61 4.03 -12.41
CA PRO A 248 -18.71 4.87 -12.89
C PRO A 248 -18.87 6.18 -12.13
N ASN A 249 -18.53 6.16 -10.83
CA ASN A 249 -18.70 7.27 -9.90
C ASN A 249 -17.35 7.73 -9.32
N ILE A 250 -16.22 7.49 -10.03
CA ILE A 250 -14.91 7.87 -9.48
C ILE A 250 -14.71 9.36 -9.70
N TYR A 251 -14.71 10.06 -8.59
CA TYR A 251 -14.40 11.48 -8.51
C TYR A 251 -12.96 11.63 -8.03
N LYS A 252 -12.39 12.83 -8.19
CA LYS A 252 -11.02 13.09 -7.74
C LYS A 252 -10.79 12.79 -6.25
N GLN A 253 -11.86 12.79 -5.45
CA GLN A 253 -11.87 12.51 -4.00
C GLN A 253 -13.10 11.71 -3.61
N ILE A 254 -12.99 10.92 -2.53
CA ILE A 254 -14.15 10.34 -1.85
C ILE A 254 -14.58 11.31 -0.74
N ILE A 255 -15.58 12.13 -1.05
CA ILE A 255 -16.12 13.11 -0.10
C ILE A 255 -17.45 12.60 0.44
N GLY A 256 -17.69 12.80 1.73
CA GLY A 256 -18.94 12.49 2.40
C GLY A 256 -19.67 13.72 2.94
N LEU A 257 -20.76 13.45 3.64
CA LEU A 257 -21.59 14.46 4.33
C LEU A 257 -21.55 14.28 5.85
N LYS A 258 -21.51 15.40 6.57
CA LYS A 258 -21.55 15.46 8.05
C LYS A 258 -22.96 15.77 8.54
N SER A 259 -23.41 15.15 9.63
CA SER A 259 -24.70 15.47 10.26
C SER A 259 -24.75 15.14 11.74
N ASN A 260 -25.69 15.76 12.45
CA ASN A 260 -26.17 15.23 13.73
C ASN A 260 -27.06 13.99 13.49
N ILE A 261 -27.46 13.37 14.59
CA ILE A 261 -28.33 12.18 14.59
C ILE A 261 -29.84 12.48 14.45
N LYS A 262 -30.26 13.73 14.20
CA LYS A 262 -31.70 14.05 14.05
C LYS A 262 -32.21 13.47 12.73
N LYS A 263 -33.36 12.79 12.79
CA LYS A 263 -33.95 12.07 11.65
C LYS A 263 -34.09 12.94 10.38
N GLN A 264 -34.55 14.18 10.50
CA GLN A 264 -34.74 15.06 9.35
C GLN A 264 -33.40 15.45 8.69
N ALA A 265 -32.42 15.83 9.50
CA ALA A 265 -31.05 16.14 9.07
C ALA A 265 -30.39 14.96 8.36
N LEU A 266 -30.53 13.75 8.94
CA LEU A 266 -30.04 12.49 8.36
C LEU A 266 -30.72 12.19 7.02
N ASN A 267 -32.05 12.20 6.98
CA ASN A 267 -32.83 11.87 5.79
C ASN A 267 -32.51 12.81 4.62
N ASN A 268 -32.25 14.08 4.87
CA ASN A 268 -31.88 15.03 3.82
C ASN A 268 -30.52 14.71 3.20
N ARG A 269 -29.53 14.32 4.01
CA ARG A 269 -28.17 14.01 3.53
C ARG A 269 -28.02 12.59 2.98
N ILE A 270 -28.77 11.61 3.51
CA ILE A 270 -28.74 10.22 3.03
C ILE A 270 -29.26 10.11 1.59
N LYS A 271 -30.21 10.97 1.18
CA LYS A 271 -30.74 11.02 -0.19
C LYS A 271 -29.65 11.22 -1.25
N GLU A 272 -28.56 11.89 -0.89
CA GLU A 272 -27.41 12.11 -1.76
C GLU A 272 -26.54 10.87 -1.99
N LYS A 273 -26.85 9.77 -1.27
CA LYS A 273 -26.16 8.47 -1.28
C LYS A 273 -24.63 8.61 -1.12
N PRO A 274 -24.17 9.31 -0.07
CA PRO A 274 -22.74 9.50 0.14
C PRO A 274 -22.07 8.17 0.53
N LEU A 275 -20.86 7.92 0.00
CA LEU A 275 -20.07 6.74 0.36
C LEU A 275 -19.51 6.83 1.79
N ILE A 276 -19.28 8.05 2.27
CA ILE A 276 -18.78 8.36 3.61
C ILE A 276 -19.83 9.20 4.33
N TYR A 277 -20.05 8.90 5.60
CA TYR A 277 -20.92 9.69 6.45
C TYR A 277 -20.25 9.95 7.80
N GLU A 278 -20.21 11.21 8.23
CA GLU A 278 -19.69 11.57 9.55
C GLU A 278 -20.83 12.03 10.47
N LEU A 279 -20.91 11.42 11.64
CA LEU A 279 -21.85 11.79 12.69
C LEU A 279 -21.12 12.61 13.73
N TYR A 280 -21.52 13.85 13.98
CA TYR A 280 -21.10 14.53 15.20
C TYR A 280 -22.06 14.15 16.33
N ALA A 281 -21.51 13.49 17.36
CA ALA A 281 -22.27 13.02 18.51
C ALA A 281 -22.19 14.03 19.65
N THR A 282 -23.24 14.09 20.47
CA THR A 282 -23.19 14.78 21.77
C THR A 282 -22.82 13.80 22.89
N GLU A 283 -22.43 14.32 24.06
CA GLU A 283 -22.17 13.49 25.24
C GLU A 283 -23.34 12.56 25.58
N LYS A 284 -24.57 13.09 25.52
CA LYS A 284 -25.80 12.31 25.72
C LYS A 284 -25.89 11.14 24.75
N ASN A 285 -25.51 11.36 23.49
CA ASN A 285 -25.50 10.30 22.48
C ASN A 285 -24.45 9.22 22.76
N ILE A 286 -23.37 9.53 23.47
CA ILE A 286 -22.36 8.55 23.87
C ILE A 286 -22.81 7.78 25.11
N VAL A 287 -23.42 8.47 26.09
CA VAL A 287 -23.85 7.85 27.36
C VAL A 287 -25.07 6.95 27.19
N GLU A 288 -26.13 7.42 26.52
CA GLU A 288 -27.35 6.63 26.33
C GLU A 288 -27.27 5.68 25.13
N ASN A 289 -26.46 6.03 24.11
CA ASN A 289 -26.08 5.35 22.87
C ASN A 289 -27.15 4.67 21.98
N LYS A 290 -28.33 4.32 22.46
CA LYS A 290 -29.36 3.59 21.71
C LYS A 290 -29.72 4.24 20.38
N GLU A 291 -29.93 5.56 20.37
CA GLU A 291 -30.27 6.28 19.13
C GLU A 291 -29.09 6.35 18.15
N LEU A 292 -27.87 6.57 18.65
CA LEU A 292 -26.66 6.54 17.83
C LEU A 292 -26.48 5.17 17.16
N GLU A 293 -26.70 4.07 17.89
CA GLU A 293 -26.62 2.72 17.34
C GLU A 293 -27.68 2.46 16.25
N LYS A 294 -28.90 2.98 16.43
CA LYS A 294 -29.97 2.89 15.41
C LYS A 294 -29.55 3.62 14.14
N VAL A 295 -29.00 4.82 14.26
CA VAL A 295 -28.53 5.61 13.13
C VAL A 295 -27.37 4.92 12.40
N ILE A 296 -26.41 4.33 13.12
CA ILE A 296 -25.31 3.57 12.49
C ILE A 296 -25.86 2.40 11.66
N LYS A 297 -26.86 1.68 12.16
CA LYS A 297 -27.51 0.58 11.42
C LYS A 297 -28.25 1.10 10.19
N LEU A 298 -28.98 2.21 10.33
CA LEU A 298 -29.66 2.87 9.21
C LEU A 298 -28.67 3.22 8.10
N LEU A 299 -27.58 3.92 8.41
CA LEU A 299 -26.58 4.32 7.42
C LEU A 299 -25.97 3.13 6.67
N LYS A 300 -25.70 2.02 7.37
CA LYS A 300 -25.22 0.78 6.73
C LYS A 300 -26.24 0.18 5.77
N ASN A 301 -27.52 0.18 6.15
CA ASN A 301 -28.60 -0.33 5.30
C ASN A 301 -28.80 0.53 4.04
N GLU A 302 -28.57 1.84 4.16
CA GLU A 302 -28.61 2.80 3.04
C GLU A 302 -27.36 2.74 2.15
N GLY A 303 -26.40 1.84 2.44
CA GLY A 303 -25.23 1.61 1.60
C GLY A 303 -24.05 2.56 1.84
N VAL A 304 -24.02 3.25 2.99
CA VAL A 304 -22.83 4.01 3.41
C VAL A 304 -21.69 3.03 3.71
N GLU A 305 -20.56 3.19 3.01
CA GLU A 305 -19.40 2.29 3.08
C GLU A 305 -18.50 2.58 4.29
N GLU A 306 -18.27 3.87 4.62
CA GLU A 306 -17.51 4.29 5.80
C GLU A 306 -18.33 5.25 6.67
N ILE A 307 -18.50 4.90 7.95
CA ILE A 307 -19.13 5.76 8.95
C ILE A 307 -18.07 6.25 9.92
N PHE A 308 -18.00 7.56 10.11
CA PHE A 308 -17.18 8.23 11.11
C PHE A 308 -18.08 8.77 12.22
N ILE A 309 -17.60 8.72 13.45
CA ILE A 309 -18.21 9.43 14.57
C ILE A 309 -17.18 10.42 15.08
N HIS A 310 -17.54 11.69 15.07
CA HIS A 310 -16.73 12.78 15.59
C HIS A 310 -17.03 12.95 17.09
N ALA A 311 -15.98 12.89 17.92
CA ALA A 311 -16.07 13.19 19.34
C ALA A 311 -16.67 14.59 19.58
N PRO A 312 -17.60 14.76 20.55
CA PRO A 312 -18.22 16.06 20.82
C PRO A 312 -17.20 17.13 21.21
N HIS A 313 -17.32 18.34 20.66
CA HIS A 313 -16.55 19.51 21.09
C HIS A 313 -17.02 20.10 22.42
N VAL A 314 -18.16 19.67 22.99
CA VAL A 314 -18.64 20.23 24.27
C VAL A 314 -19.22 19.13 25.16
N ILE A 315 -18.62 18.99 26.34
CA ILE A 315 -19.17 18.36 27.54
C ILE A 315 -19.44 19.47 28.58
N ARG A 316 -20.39 19.23 29.50
CA ARG A 316 -20.82 20.12 30.61
C ARG A 316 -19.95 21.38 30.83
N LYS A 317 -20.58 22.57 30.76
CA LYS A 317 -19.97 23.92 30.91
C LYS A 317 -19.15 24.46 29.71
N GLY A 318 -19.14 23.79 28.56
CA GLY A 318 -18.54 24.36 27.34
C GLY A 318 -17.13 23.85 27.01
N GLU A 319 -16.67 22.77 27.66
CA GLU A 319 -15.30 22.26 27.50
C GLU A 319 -15.22 21.13 26.46
N GLU A 320 -14.13 21.12 25.68
CA GLU A 320 -13.86 20.16 24.62
C GLU A 320 -13.38 18.79 25.14
N LEU A 321 -13.90 17.70 24.57
CA LEU A 321 -13.35 16.36 24.82
C LEU A 321 -11.94 16.26 24.23
N CYS A 322 -10.96 16.29 25.11
CA CYS A 322 -9.55 16.11 24.77
C CYS A 322 -8.94 14.95 25.59
N LEU A 323 -7.80 14.41 25.12
CA LEU A 323 -7.16 13.27 25.76
C LEU A 323 -6.20 13.66 26.87
N ASP A 324 -5.97 14.94 27.13
CA ASP A 324 -5.07 15.47 28.17
C ASP A 324 -5.79 15.75 29.50
N GLU A 325 -7.01 15.22 29.67
CA GLU A 325 -7.78 15.28 30.92
C GLU A 325 -8.32 13.91 31.33
N ASP A 326 -7.96 13.46 32.54
CA ASP A 326 -8.29 12.12 33.04
C ASP A 326 -9.81 11.89 33.22
N GLU A 327 -10.57 12.94 33.50
CA GLU A 327 -12.03 12.86 33.57
C GLU A 327 -12.68 12.66 32.19
N MET A 328 -12.13 13.32 31.15
CA MET A 328 -12.61 13.26 29.76
C MET A 328 -12.20 11.96 29.04
N LEU A 329 -11.14 11.32 29.52
CA LEU A 329 -10.69 10.02 29.06
C LEU A 329 -11.77 8.93 29.26
N LYS A 330 -12.55 8.99 30.35
CA LYS A 330 -13.64 8.01 30.59
C LYS A 330 -14.72 8.07 29.50
N SER A 331 -15.12 9.28 29.10
CA SER A 331 -16.10 9.50 28.03
C SER A 331 -15.55 9.06 26.68
N THR A 332 -14.28 9.35 26.39
CA THR A 332 -13.58 8.83 25.20
C THR A 332 -13.56 7.31 25.17
N LEU A 333 -13.25 6.64 26.29
CA LEU A 333 -13.22 5.18 26.36
C LEU A 333 -14.61 4.57 26.12
N LYS A 334 -15.70 5.17 26.62
CA LYS A 334 -17.08 4.75 26.32
C LYS A 334 -17.41 4.93 24.85
N PHE A 335 -17.04 6.07 24.28
CA PHE A 335 -17.19 6.34 22.85
C PHE A 335 -16.48 5.27 22.00
N LEU A 336 -15.24 4.92 22.34
CA LEU A 336 -14.47 3.89 21.62
C LEU A 336 -15.06 2.47 21.75
N GLN A 337 -15.82 2.17 22.81
CA GLN A 337 -16.57 0.91 22.89
C GLN A 337 -17.67 0.82 21.82
N ILE A 338 -18.35 1.93 21.52
CA ILE A 338 -19.35 2.00 20.45
C ILE A 338 -18.67 1.80 19.09
N VAL A 339 -17.54 2.48 18.88
CA VAL A 339 -16.72 2.38 17.66
C VAL A 339 -16.31 0.93 17.40
N LYS A 340 -15.78 0.25 18.42
CA LYS A 340 -15.43 -1.17 18.40
C LYS A 340 -16.63 -2.06 18.10
N LYS A 341 -17.74 -1.89 18.85
CA LYS A 341 -18.96 -2.69 18.74
C LYS A 341 -19.53 -2.66 17.31
N HIS A 342 -19.57 -1.47 16.71
CA HIS A 342 -20.17 -1.28 15.39
C HIS A 342 -19.17 -1.31 14.23
N LYS A 343 -17.87 -1.44 14.50
CA LYS A 343 -16.79 -1.45 13.50
C LYS A 343 -16.84 -0.21 12.59
N VAL A 344 -17.02 0.95 13.20
CA VAL A 344 -17.03 2.28 12.54
C VAL A 344 -15.72 3.01 12.86
N ASN A 345 -15.52 4.20 12.28
CA ASN A 345 -14.35 5.05 12.53
C ASN A 345 -14.66 6.13 13.57
N ALA A 346 -13.61 6.66 14.20
CA ALA A 346 -13.66 7.69 15.22
C ALA A 346 -12.71 8.83 14.88
N ILE A 347 -13.16 10.07 15.10
CA ILE A 347 -12.31 11.26 15.12
C ILE A 347 -12.27 11.79 16.55
N ILE A 348 -11.07 12.06 17.05
CA ILE A 348 -10.81 12.47 18.42
C ILE A 348 -9.88 13.67 18.42
N HIS A 349 -10.22 14.68 19.25
CA HIS A 349 -9.33 15.79 19.55
C HIS A 349 -8.24 15.33 20.54
N PRO A 350 -6.96 15.39 20.17
CA PRO A 350 -5.88 14.85 20.99
C PRO A 350 -5.62 15.69 22.25
N SER A 351 -5.35 16.98 22.15
CA SER A 351 -4.99 17.80 23.33
C SER A 351 -5.18 19.29 23.07
N ASN A 352 -6.05 19.91 23.86
CA ASN A 352 -6.32 21.34 23.76
C ASN A 352 -5.40 22.17 24.65
N LYS A 353 -4.55 21.54 25.46
CA LYS A 353 -3.51 22.25 26.21
C LYS A 353 -2.29 22.51 25.34
N LYS A 354 -1.69 23.68 25.55
CA LYS A 354 -0.42 24.03 24.90
C LYS A 354 0.70 23.15 25.45
N ARG A 355 1.32 22.37 24.57
CA ARG A 355 2.59 21.63 24.80
C ARG A 355 2.57 20.61 25.96
N ASP A 356 1.43 19.99 26.25
CA ASP A 356 1.34 18.84 27.16
C ASP A 356 1.48 17.50 26.41
N TYR A 357 2.71 17.21 25.99
CA TYR A 357 3.02 15.95 25.31
C TYR A 357 2.92 14.74 26.25
N LYS A 358 3.17 14.91 27.56
CA LYS A 358 3.32 13.79 28.49
C LYS A 358 1.98 13.11 28.72
N THR A 359 0.97 13.88 29.14
CA THR A 359 -0.38 13.38 29.42
C THR A 359 -1.00 12.83 28.14
N LEU A 360 -0.88 13.57 27.03
CA LEU A 360 -1.35 13.14 25.73
C LEU A 360 -0.78 11.76 25.32
N ILE A 361 0.55 11.59 25.38
CA ILE A 361 1.20 10.33 25.00
C ILE A 361 0.77 9.20 25.93
N GLN A 362 0.61 9.45 27.24
CA GLN A 362 0.13 8.46 28.20
C GLN A 362 -1.28 7.99 27.84
N ASN A 363 -2.19 8.92 27.57
CA ASN A 363 -3.60 8.61 27.31
C ASN A 363 -3.81 7.95 25.94
N ILE A 364 -3.06 8.36 24.92
CA ILE A 364 -3.04 7.66 23.62
C ILE A 364 -2.50 6.23 23.78
N ASN A 365 -1.43 6.02 24.55
CA ASN A 365 -0.91 4.66 24.79
C ASN A 365 -1.89 3.79 25.57
N MET A 366 -2.67 4.37 26.48
CA MET A 366 -3.74 3.64 27.16
C MET A 366 -4.86 3.23 26.20
N ILE A 367 -5.29 4.13 25.30
CA ILE A 367 -6.25 3.80 24.24
C ILE A 367 -5.72 2.66 23.38
N LYS A 368 -4.47 2.74 22.92
CA LYS A 368 -3.81 1.68 22.16
C LYS A 368 -3.81 0.35 22.89
N LYS A 369 -3.55 0.34 24.21
CA LYS A 369 -3.57 -0.89 25.01
C LYS A 369 -4.98 -1.50 25.12
N LYS A 370 -6.02 -0.68 25.28
CA LYS A 370 -7.42 -1.13 25.44
C LYS A 370 -8.10 -1.49 24.11
N PHE A 371 -7.73 -0.81 23.03
CA PHE A 371 -8.35 -0.90 21.71
C PHE A 371 -7.29 -1.05 20.61
N PRO A 372 -6.43 -2.09 20.64
CA PRO A 372 -5.27 -2.17 19.74
C PRO A 372 -5.67 -2.24 18.27
N ILE A 373 -6.76 -2.95 17.94
CA ILE A 373 -7.24 -3.10 16.57
C ILE A 373 -7.83 -1.77 16.06
N GLU A 374 -8.69 -1.15 16.87
CA GLU A 374 -9.34 0.10 16.51
C GLU A 374 -8.34 1.26 16.47
N PHE A 375 -7.37 1.29 17.37
CA PHE A 375 -6.28 2.27 17.37
C PHE A 375 -5.47 2.24 16.07
N GLU A 376 -5.21 1.03 15.55
CA GLU A 376 -4.49 0.89 14.30
C GLU A 376 -5.35 1.27 13.07
N LYS A 377 -6.67 1.00 13.11
CA LYS A 377 -7.49 1.02 11.89
C LYS A 377 -8.56 2.11 11.81
N ASN A 378 -9.14 2.48 12.96
CA ASN A 378 -10.42 3.18 13.05
C ASN A 378 -10.35 4.52 13.78
N ILE A 379 -9.33 4.75 14.61
CA ILE A 379 -9.18 5.99 15.38
C ILE A 379 -8.29 6.95 14.61
N TYR A 380 -8.79 8.15 14.32
CA TYR A 380 -8.09 9.27 13.69
C TYR A 380 -7.99 10.41 14.71
N PHE A 381 -6.81 11.01 14.83
CA PHE A 381 -6.59 12.16 15.71
C PHE A 381 -6.59 13.42 14.85
N GLU A 382 -7.36 14.43 15.22
CA GLU A 382 -7.47 15.67 14.45
C GLU A 382 -6.36 16.66 14.80
N ASN A 383 -5.80 17.34 13.78
CA ASN A 383 -4.90 18.47 14.04
C ASN A 383 -5.67 19.65 14.62
N LEU A 384 -5.01 20.38 15.52
CA LEU A 384 -5.61 21.50 16.23
C LEU A 384 -5.01 22.83 15.77
N ILE A 385 -5.59 23.93 16.20
CA ILE A 385 -5.09 25.27 15.91
C ILE A 385 -3.73 25.49 16.59
N THR A 386 -2.81 26.25 15.99
CA THR A 386 -1.54 26.59 16.67
C THR A 386 -1.82 27.55 17.84
N PRO A 387 -1.20 27.37 19.02
CA PRO A 387 0.00 26.58 19.33
C PRO A 387 -0.26 25.32 20.18
N HIS A 388 -1.36 24.60 19.94
CA HIS A 388 -1.66 23.37 20.66
C HIS A 388 -0.65 22.24 20.34
N THR A 389 -0.58 21.22 21.22
CA THR A 389 0.38 20.10 21.15
C THR A 389 0.32 19.31 19.83
N PHE A 390 -0.81 19.39 19.13
CA PHE A 390 -1.10 18.62 17.92
C PHE A 390 -1.43 19.51 16.71
N SER A 391 -0.81 20.69 16.64
CA SER A 391 -1.11 21.71 15.62
C SER A 391 -0.14 21.74 14.43
N ASP A 392 1.11 21.34 14.63
CA ASP A 392 2.14 21.34 13.60
C ASP A 392 2.70 19.92 13.34
N VAL A 393 3.41 19.76 12.22
CA VAL A 393 4.05 18.50 11.83
C VAL A 393 4.95 17.95 12.94
N LYS A 394 5.74 18.81 13.59
CA LYS A 394 6.73 18.40 14.57
C LYS A 394 6.07 17.80 15.80
N GLY A 395 5.02 18.43 16.31
CA GLY A 395 4.24 17.96 17.45
C GLY A 395 3.53 16.65 17.13
N ILE A 396 2.88 16.58 15.97
CA ILE A 396 2.20 15.37 15.48
C ILE A 396 3.19 14.20 15.37
N LEU A 397 4.34 14.40 14.71
CA LEU A 397 5.37 13.35 14.56
C LEU A 397 6.01 12.96 15.90
N THR A 398 6.15 13.91 16.84
CA THR A 398 6.67 13.63 18.19
C THR A 398 5.74 12.67 18.93
N VAL A 399 4.44 12.94 18.93
CA VAL A 399 3.42 12.07 19.52
C VAL A 399 3.41 10.72 18.79
N ALA A 400 3.38 10.73 17.45
CA ALA A 400 3.33 9.51 16.65
C ALA A 400 4.52 8.59 16.84
N LYS A 401 5.74 9.13 17.00
CA LYS A 401 6.94 8.32 17.28
C LYS A 401 6.81 7.53 18.57
N LYS A 402 6.17 8.12 19.59
CA LYS A 402 6.02 7.55 20.94
C LYS A 402 4.80 6.64 21.07
N THR A 403 3.72 6.91 20.34
CA THR A 403 2.46 6.15 20.45
C THR A 403 2.30 5.10 19.34
N LYS A 404 2.99 5.30 18.21
CA LYS A 404 2.80 4.54 16.95
C LYS A 404 1.41 4.72 16.33
N MET A 405 0.75 5.87 16.55
CA MET A 405 -0.46 6.19 15.79
C MET A 405 -0.15 6.25 14.29
N LYS A 406 -1.11 5.81 13.48
CA LYS A 406 -0.97 5.72 12.02
C LYS A 406 -2.00 6.54 11.25
N ASN A 407 -3.01 7.09 11.93
CA ASN A 407 -4.16 7.72 11.30
C ASN A 407 -4.34 9.15 11.81
N ILE A 408 -4.59 10.09 10.92
CA ILE A 408 -4.76 11.51 11.25
C ILE A 408 -5.97 12.08 10.50
N CYS A 409 -6.78 12.88 11.20
CA CYS A 409 -7.74 13.78 10.57
C CYS A 409 -7.04 15.12 10.35
N ILE A 410 -7.06 15.61 9.11
CA ILE A 410 -6.50 16.90 8.72
C ILE A 410 -7.66 17.86 8.49
N ASP A 411 -7.82 18.82 9.39
CA ASP A 411 -8.59 20.03 9.20
C ASP A 411 -7.65 21.15 8.68
N PRO A 412 -7.74 21.53 7.39
CA PRO A 412 -6.93 22.59 6.81
C PRO A 412 -7.22 23.97 7.40
N ALA A 413 -8.43 24.25 7.87
CA ALA A 413 -8.78 25.51 8.51
C ALA A 413 -8.02 25.71 9.82
N HIS A 414 -7.86 24.65 10.62
CA HIS A 414 -7.09 24.72 11.86
C HIS A 414 -5.64 25.17 11.62
N HIS A 415 -4.99 24.65 10.59
CA HIS A 415 -3.65 25.06 10.21
C HIS A 415 -3.65 26.47 9.58
N TYR A 416 -4.55 26.72 8.62
CA TYR A 416 -4.55 27.98 7.87
C TYR A 416 -4.81 29.20 8.76
N LYS A 417 -5.69 29.10 9.77
CA LYS A 417 -5.95 30.17 10.75
C LYS A 417 -4.68 30.66 11.46
N SER A 418 -3.67 29.81 11.59
CA SER A 418 -2.45 30.14 12.33
C SER A 418 -1.29 30.58 11.44
N PHE A 419 -1.21 30.05 10.22
CA PHE A 419 -0.07 30.28 9.32
C PHE A 419 -0.41 31.19 8.13
N GLU A 420 -1.69 31.33 7.77
CA GLU A 420 -2.18 32.17 6.67
C GLU A 420 -1.47 31.94 5.32
N SER A 421 -0.96 30.73 5.09
CA SER A 421 -0.16 30.39 3.91
C SER A 421 -0.61 29.08 3.27
N ASN A 422 -0.98 29.17 1.99
CA ASN A 422 -1.32 27.99 1.18
C ASN A 422 -0.09 27.15 0.84
N ASP A 423 1.11 27.75 0.77
CA ASP A 423 2.37 27.02 0.58
C ASP A 423 2.67 26.13 1.81
N GLU A 424 2.58 26.71 3.00
CA GLU A 424 2.79 25.99 4.27
C GLU A 424 1.72 24.91 4.47
N LEU A 425 0.46 25.20 4.16
CA LEU A 425 -0.62 24.22 4.23
C LEU A 425 -0.38 23.03 3.29
N GLU A 426 0.08 23.27 2.06
CA GLU A 426 0.41 22.19 1.13
C GLU A 426 1.57 21.33 1.66
N LEU A 427 2.62 21.96 2.21
CA LEU A 427 3.75 21.25 2.82
C LEU A 427 3.30 20.42 4.03
N PHE A 428 2.48 21.00 4.91
CA PHE A 428 1.88 20.32 6.06
C PHE A 428 1.13 19.05 5.62
N ILE A 429 0.24 19.16 4.65
CA ILE A 429 -0.55 18.03 4.14
C ILE A 429 0.35 16.97 3.50
N LYS A 430 1.34 17.36 2.68
CA LYS A 430 2.28 16.43 2.03
C LYS A 430 3.07 15.62 3.04
N GLU A 431 3.57 16.28 4.09
CA GLU A 431 4.37 15.63 5.12
C GLU A 431 3.51 14.66 5.95
N LEU A 432 2.30 15.07 6.36
CA LEU A 432 1.40 14.18 7.08
C LEU A 432 0.98 12.97 6.24
N LYS A 433 0.62 13.15 4.97
CA LYS A 433 0.24 12.06 4.08
C LYS A 433 1.36 11.03 3.85
N SER A 434 2.61 11.49 3.91
CA SER A 434 3.77 10.61 3.76
C SER A 434 4.00 9.71 4.99
N ASN A 435 3.42 10.05 6.14
CA ASN A 435 3.64 9.37 7.42
C ASN A 435 2.36 8.70 7.97
N PHE A 436 1.18 9.11 7.51
CA PHE A 436 -0.10 8.71 8.08
C PHE A 436 -1.15 8.36 7.01
N LYS A 437 -2.11 7.52 7.40
CA LYS A 437 -3.40 7.42 6.74
C LYS A 437 -4.23 8.67 7.07
N THR A 438 -4.62 9.41 6.05
CA THR A 438 -5.27 10.72 6.21
C THR A 438 -6.78 10.64 5.97
N TYR A 439 -7.53 11.39 6.78
CA TYR A 439 -8.91 11.78 6.57
C TYR A 439 -8.98 13.32 6.61
N PHE A 440 -9.88 13.96 5.88
CA PHE A 440 -9.92 15.43 5.80
C PHE A 440 -11.27 16.00 6.21
N HIS A 441 -11.26 17.11 6.96
CA HIS A 441 -12.40 17.99 7.12
C HIS A 441 -12.26 19.16 6.16
N LEU A 442 -13.11 19.21 5.14
CA LEU A 442 -13.03 20.22 4.09
C LEU A 442 -13.99 21.36 4.39
N ASN A 443 -13.42 22.52 4.61
CA ASN A 443 -14.10 23.78 4.87
C ASN A 443 -13.29 24.92 4.24
N GLY A 444 -13.96 26.06 4.04
CA GLY A 444 -13.27 27.33 3.84
C GLY A 444 -12.80 27.88 5.18
N ALA A 445 -11.78 28.75 5.17
CA ALA A 445 -11.34 29.47 6.34
C ALA A 445 -10.80 30.86 5.98
N ASP A 446 -10.96 31.81 6.90
CA ASP A 446 -10.28 33.10 6.89
C ASP A 446 -9.63 33.36 8.26
N LYS A 447 -8.87 34.46 8.36
CA LYS A 447 -8.22 34.84 9.62
C LYS A 447 -9.19 35.35 10.70
N ASN A 448 -10.42 35.73 10.32
CA ASN A 448 -11.34 36.50 11.15
C ASN A 448 -12.55 35.70 11.67
N GLY A 449 -12.62 34.39 11.42
CA GLY A 449 -13.35 33.49 12.32
C GLY A 449 -14.68 32.94 11.84
N GLY A 450 -14.80 32.56 10.57
CA GLY A 450 -15.80 31.55 10.21
C GLY A 450 -15.22 30.13 10.36
N GLU A 451 -15.67 29.36 11.35
CA GLU A 451 -15.56 27.89 11.26
C GLU A 451 -16.61 27.36 10.30
N GLY A 452 -16.20 26.43 9.43
CA GLY A 452 -17.07 25.85 8.43
C GLY A 452 -17.62 26.84 7.41
N LEU A 453 -16.80 27.80 6.95
CA LEU A 453 -17.14 28.58 5.76
C LEU A 453 -17.34 27.63 4.56
N LYS A 454 -18.14 28.07 3.58
CA LYS A 454 -18.29 27.34 2.33
C LYS A 454 -16.94 27.17 1.65
N LEU A 455 -16.82 26.12 0.84
CA LEU A 455 -15.57 25.78 0.15
C LEU A 455 -15.07 26.87 -0.81
N ASP A 456 -15.97 27.67 -1.37
CA ASP A 456 -15.66 28.80 -2.24
C ASP A 456 -15.43 30.11 -1.47
N GLN A 457 -15.52 30.08 -0.14
CA GLN A 457 -15.34 31.22 0.74
C GLN A 457 -14.05 31.07 1.57
N GLY A 458 -13.44 32.19 1.93
CA GLY A 458 -12.17 32.22 2.67
C GLY A 458 -10.94 32.26 1.76
N SER A 459 -9.77 32.03 2.36
CA SER A 459 -8.44 32.20 1.72
C SER A 459 -7.68 30.90 1.47
N ILE A 460 -8.28 29.76 1.86
CA ILE A 460 -7.73 28.43 1.53
C ILE A 460 -7.91 28.16 0.03
N ASP A 461 -6.81 27.93 -0.68
CA ASP A 461 -6.84 27.44 -2.06
C ASP A 461 -7.11 25.94 -2.05
N LEU A 462 -8.40 25.59 -2.00
CA LEU A 462 -8.81 24.20 -2.06
C LEU A 462 -8.28 23.51 -3.32
N LYS A 463 -8.28 24.14 -4.49
CA LYS A 463 -7.82 23.50 -5.74
C LYS A 463 -6.40 22.98 -5.60
N ARG A 464 -5.56 23.68 -4.85
CA ARG A 464 -4.18 23.31 -4.54
C ARG A 464 -4.06 22.07 -3.66
N ILE A 465 -4.89 21.97 -2.61
CA ILE A 465 -4.80 20.86 -1.66
C ILE A 465 -5.65 19.64 -2.03
N LEU A 466 -6.69 19.84 -2.84
CA LEU A 466 -7.65 18.83 -3.28
C LEU A 466 -6.98 17.64 -4.00
N SER A 467 -5.80 17.79 -4.59
CA SER A 467 -5.04 16.65 -5.15
C SER A 467 -4.44 15.72 -4.11
N PHE A 468 -4.28 16.19 -2.87
CA PHE A 468 -3.75 15.38 -1.75
C PHE A 468 -4.85 14.78 -0.88
N VAL A 469 -6.11 15.19 -1.10
CA VAL A 469 -7.27 14.68 -0.37
C VAL A 469 -7.68 13.33 -0.94
N ASN A 470 -7.49 12.27 -0.18
CA ASN A 470 -7.89 10.92 -0.59
C ASN A 470 -9.36 10.64 -0.22
N LYS A 471 -9.72 11.05 1.00
CA LYS A 471 -11.04 10.90 1.58
C LYS A 471 -11.29 11.98 2.62
N GLY A 472 -12.53 12.43 2.76
CA GLY A 472 -12.88 13.43 3.75
C GLY A 472 -14.38 13.71 3.83
N ILE A 473 -14.73 14.74 4.58
CA ILE A 473 -16.09 15.25 4.73
C ILE A 473 -16.14 16.72 4.32
N VAL A 474 -17.30 17.16 3.85
CA VAL A 474 -17.61 18.59 3.82
C VAL A 474 -18.07 19.01 5.22
N GLU A 475 -17.32 19.94 5.81
CA GLU A 475 -17.55 20.50 7.15
C GLU A 475 -17.96 21.97 7.04
N VAL A 476 -19.06 22.21 6.34
CA VAL A 476 -19.60 23.56 6.11
C VAL A 476 -20.81 23.79 7.01
N VAL A 477 -20.81 24.90 7.75
CA VAL A 477 -21.94 25.33 8.57
C VAL A 477 -23.11 25.68 7.65
N SER A 478 -24.28 25.11 7.95
CA SER A 478 -25.51 25.41 7.23
C SER A 478 -26.41 26.32 8.06
N ASN A 479 -27.08 27.28 7.41
CA ASN A 479 -28.03 28.16 8.10
C ASN A 479 -29.18 27.39 8.74
N ASP A 480 -29.63 26.32 8.07
CA ASP A 480 -30.58 25.34 8.59
C ASP A 480 -29.93 23.95 8.58
N GLU A 481 -29.43 23.52 9.74
CA GLU A 481 -28.79 22.22 9.91
C GLU A 481 -29.71 21.02 9.64
N GLN A 482 -31.03 21.20 9.65
CA GLN A 482 -31.95 20.13 9.25
C GLN A 482 -31.99 19.96 7.73
N LYS A 483 -31.83 21.04 6.97
CA LYS A 483 -31.77 21.00 5.49
C LYS A 483 -30.36 20.73 4.98
N GLY A 484 -29.34 21.31 5.60
CA GLY A 484 -27.93 21.16 5.21
C GLY A 484 -27.61 21.69 3.81
N THR A 485 -28.34 22.70 3.33
CA THR A 485 -28.30 23.14 1.93
C THR A 485 -26.92 23.61 1.50
N GLU A 486 -26.21 24.37 2.32
CA GLU A 486 -24.86 24.87 2.05
C GLU A 486 -23.84 23.73 1.97
N MET A 487 -23.96 22.76 2.88
CA MET A 487 -23.13 21.56 2.88
C MET A 487 -23.39 20.67 1.66
N ILE A 488 -24.66 20.43 1.30
CA ILE A 488 -25.02 19.63 0.11
C ILE A 488 -24.49 20.31 -1.16
N LYS A 489 -24.66 21.63 -1.30
CA LYS A 489 -24.09 22.39 -2.44
C LYS A 489 -22.56 22.25 -2.51
N SER A 490 -21.87 22.36 -1.38
CA SER A 490 -20.41 22.20 -1.31
C SER A 490 -19.98 20.77 -1.63
N TYR A 491 -20.75 19.78 -1.17
CA TYR A 491 -20.56 18.36 -1.49
C TYR A 491 -20.73 18.11 -3.00
N ASP A 492 -21.79 18.65 -3.62
CA ASP A 492 -22.03 18.52 -5.06
C ASP A 492 -20.92 19.17 -5.88
N ALA A 493 -20.47 20.37 -5.49
CA ALA A 493 -19.35 21.05 -6.16
C ALA A 493 -18.04 20.23 -6.16
N LEU A 494 -17.80 19.44 -5.12
CA LEU A 494 -16.67 18.50 -5.06
C LEU A 494 -16.94 17.19 -5.79
N LYS A 495 -18.20 16.75 -5.84
CA LYS A 495 -18.68 15.55 -6.55
C LYS A 495 -18.61 15.71 -8.07
N GLU A 496 -18.68 16.91 -8.63
CA GLU A 496 -18.87 17.08 -10.08
C GLU A 496 -17.66 16.77 -10.98
N LYS A 497 -16.44 16.58 -10.44
CA LYS A 497 -15.26 16.33 -11.30
C LYS A 497 -14.90 14.86 -11.37
N LYS A 498 -15.49 14.19 -12.37
CA LYS A 498 -15.09 12.85 -12.81
C LYS A 498 -13.58 12.80 -13.02
N MET A 499 -12.94 11.79 -12.44
CA MET A 499 -11.50 11.61 -12.57
C MET A 499 -11.18 10.92 -13.89
N PHE A 500 -10.28 11.53 -14.67
CA PHE A 500 -9.70 10.93 -15.87
C PHE A 500 -8.23 10.66 -15.64
N PHE A 501 -7.73 9.58 -16.24
CA PHE A 501 -6.37 9.12 -16.05
C PHE A 501 -5.57 9.24 -17.35
N ASP A 502 -4.31 9.65 -17.23
CA ASP A 502 -3.34 9.63 -18.32
C ASP A 502 -2.89 8.20 -18.62
N ARG A 503 -2.89 7.34 -17.60
CA ARG A 503 -2.49 5.94 -17.72
C ARG A 503 -3.35 5.02 -16.87
N ILE A 504 -3.69 3.85 -17.41
CA ILE A 504 -4.49 2.82 -16.71
C ILE A 504 -3.79 1.47 -16.81
N CYS A 505 -3.52 0.83 -15.68
CA CYS A 505 -3.00 -0.53 -15.60
C CYS A 505 -4.10 -1.50 -15.14
N MET A 506 -4.26 -2.61 -15.87
CA MET A 506 -5.27 -3.64 -15.59
C MET A 506 -4.65 -5.00 -15.24
N PRO A 507 -3.87 -5.15 -14.14
CA PRO A 507 -3.10 -6.36 -13.84
C PRO A 507 -3.97 -7.54 -13.33
N LEU A 508 -5.01 -7.93 -14.07
CA LEU A 508 -5.91 -9.05 -13.77
C LEU A 508 -6.12 -9.96 -15.00
N PRO A 509 -5.09 -10.73 -15.43
CA PRO A 509 -5.09 -11.28 -16.78
C PRO A 509 -6.25 -12.25 -17.10
N LYS A 510 -6.67 -13.13 -16.17
CA LYS A 510 -7.76 -14.11 -16.46
C LYS A 510 -9.13 -13.49 -16.82
N SER A 511 -9.39 -12.24 -16.46
CA SER A 511 -10.75 -11.66 -16.56
C SER A 511 -10.76 -10.17 -16.86
N ALA A 512 -9.63 -9.59 -17.27
CA ALA A 512 -9.48 -8.15 -17.50
C ALA A 512 -10.47 -7.61 -18.55
N GLU A 513 -10.83 -8.41 -19.56
CA GLU A 513 -11.75 -8.02 -20.64
C GLU A 513 -13.10 -7.52 -20.12
N ASN A 514 -13.60 -8.12 -19.04
CA ASN A 514 -14.87 -7.75 -18.39
C ASN A 514 -14.84 -6.35 -17.78
N PHE A 515 -13.66 -5.75 -17.67
CA PHE A 515 -13.43 -4.47 -17.05
C PHE A 515 -12.97 -3.38 -18.03
N LEU A 516 -12.71 -3.73 -19.30
CA LEU A 516 -12.29 -2.77 -20.32
C LEU A 516 -13.27 -1.59 -20.43
N LYS A 517 -14.58 -1.85 -20.41
CA LYS A 517 -15.60 -0.79 -20.46
C LYS A 517 -15.46 0.25 -19.34
N TYR A 518 -15.01 -0.16 -18.15
CA TYR A 518 -14.83 0.76 -17.01
C TYR A 518 -13.50 1.51 -17.09
N ALA A 519 -12.44 0.90 -17.63
CA ALA A 519 -11.20 1.61 -17.94
C ALA A 519 -11.45 2.72 -18.98
N LEU A 520 -12.19 2.39 -20.05
CA LEU A 520 -12.58 3.33 -21.09
C LEU A 520 -13.46 4.48 -20.56
N LEU A 521 -14.32 4.21 -19.58
CA LEU A 521 -15.21 5.20 -18.96
C LEU A 521 -14.47 6.35 -18.26
N VAL A 522 -13.23 6.11 -17.83
CA VAL A 522 -12.36 7.05 -17.10
C VAL A 522 -11.11 7.43 -17.93
N SER A 523 -11.15 7.15 -19.23
CA SER A 523 -10.13 7.53 -20.20
C SER A 523 -10.46 8.84 -20.89
N LYS A 524 -9.43 9.55 -21.34
CA LYS A 524 -9.49 10.78 -22.15
C LYS A 524 -8.62 10.59 -23.40
N LYS A 525 -8.68 11.51 -24.35
CA LYS A 525 -7.75 11.51 -25.48
C LYS A 525 -6.31 11.53 -24.98
N GLY A 526 -5.49 10.62 -25.47
CA GLY A 526 -4.11 10.42 -25.05
C GLY A 526 -3.90 9.40 -23.93
N THR A 527 -4.95 8.91 -23.26
CA THR A 527 -4.83 7.89 -22.20
C THR A 527 -4.18 6.61 -22.73
N ILE A 528 -3.14 6.14 -22.03
CA ILE A 528 -2.48 4.85 -22.32
C ILE A 528 -3.05 3.78 -21.39
N ILE A 529 -3.43 2.63 -21.95
CA ILE A 529 -3.98 1.51 -21.19
C ILE A 529 -3.09 0.28 -21.39
N HIS A 530 -2.71 -0.34 -20.26
CA HIS A 530 -1.96 -1.59 -20.18
C HIS A 530 -2.92 -2.73 -19.88
N PHE A 531 -3.36 -3.42 -20.94
CA PHE A 531 -4.34 -4.51 -20.85
C PHE A 531 -3.63 -5.86 -20.78
N TYR A 532 -3.91 -6.65 -19.74
CA TYR A 532 -3.28 -7.96 -19.54
C TYR A 532 -4.23 -9.11 -19.85
N ASP A 533 -3.70 -10.19 -20.42
CA ASP A 533 -4.43 -11.43 -20.68
C ASP A 533 -3.53 -12.67 -20.47
N PHE A 534 -4.14 -13.86 -20.37
CA PHE A 534 -3.45 -15.14 -20.47
C PHE A 534 -3.89 -15.88 -21.73
N LEU A 535 -3.01 -15.91 -22.74
CA LEU A 535 -3.31 -16.48 -24.04
C LEU A 535 -2.31 -17.57 -24.42
N HIS A 536 -2.78 -18.58 -25.14
CA HIS A 536 -1.90 -19.47 -25.87
C HIS A 536 -1.21 -18.68 -27.00
N GLU A 537 0.01 -19.07 -27.39
CA GLU A 537 0.80 -18.31 -28.36
C GLU A 537 0.17 -18.20 -29.76
N GLU A 538 -0.65 -19.17 -30.13
CA GLU A 538 -1.44 -19.18 -31.37
C GLU A 538 -2.66 -18.23 -31.31
N GLU A 539 -3.00 -17.72 -30.12
CA GLU A 539 -4.20 -16.91 -29.88
C GLU A 539 -3.89 -15.45 -29.57
N PHE A 540 -2.64 -15.00 -29.73
CA PHE A 540 -2.24 -13.64 -29.36
C PHE A 540 -3.03 -12.54 -30.09
N GLU A 541 -3.47 -12.79 -31.32
CA GLU A 541 -4.31 -11.87 -32.09
C GLU A 541 -5.64 -11.56 -31.39
N LYS A 542 -6.22 -12.54 -30.68
CA LYS A 542 -7.47 -12.37 -29.91
C LYS A 542 -7.36 -11.29 -28.83
N CYS A 543 -6.16 -10.98 -28.35
CA CYS A 543 -5.95 -9.93 -27.36
C CYS A 543 -6.39 -8.56 -27.90
N GLU A 544 -6.03 -8.26 -29.14
CA GLU A 544 -6.37 -7.01 -29.80
C GLU A 544 -7.85 -6.95 -30.19
N GLU A 545 -8.44 -8.07 -30.62
CA GLU A 545 -9.87 -8.16 -30.93
C GLU A 545 -10.76 -7.77 -29.74
N LYS A 546 -10.39 -8.19 -28.53
CA LYS A 546 -11.08 -7.81 -27.28
C LYS A 546 -11.06 -6.30 -27.05
N VAL A 547 -9.88 -5.67 -27.21
CA VAL A 547 -9.72 -4.22 -27.09
C VAL A 547 -10.51 -3.48 -28.17
N LYS A 548 -10.44 -3.95 -29.43
CA LYS A 548 -11.17 -3.39 -30.57
C LYS A 548 -12.68 -3.43 -30.35
N SER A 549 -13.20 -4.56 -29.88
CA SER A 549 -14.62 -4.74 -29.56
C SER A 549 -15.06 -3.80 -28.44
N ALA A 550 -14.29 -3.69 -27.36
CA ALA A 550 -14.59 -2.79 -26.25
C ALA A 550 -14.58 -1.31 -26.67
N CYS A 551 -13.56 -0.87 -27.41
CA CYS A 551 -13.45 0.50 -27.90
C CYS A 551 -14.61 0.85 -28.85
N LYS A 552 -14.97 -0.06 -29.78
CA LYS A 552 -16.12 0.11 -30.68
C LYS A 552 -17.43 0.29 -29.91
N LYS A 553 -17.68 -0.54 -28.90
CA LYS A 553 -18.88 -0.44 -28.03
C LYS A 553 -18.90 0.88 -27.24
N SER A 554 -17.75 1.37 -26.82
CA SER A 554 -17.60 2.65 -26.12
C SER A 554 -17.51 3.87 -27.06
N ARG A 555 -17.62 3.69 -28.39
CA ARG A 555 -17.47 4.74 -29.41
C ARG A 555 -16.15 5.51 -29.31
N LEU A 556 -15.08 4.84 -28.87
CA LEU A 556 -13.74 5.40 -28.77
C LEU A 556 -12.85 4.80 -29.86
N LYS A 557 -11.91 5.60 -30.36
CA LYS A 557 -10.83 5.13 -31.22
C LYS A 557 -9.59 4.87 -30.37
N TYR A 558 -8.78 3.92 -30.80
CA TYR A 558 -7.51 3.61 -30.16
C TYR A 558 -6.41 3.40 -31.19
N LYS A 559 -5.17 3.59 -30.76
CA LYS A 559 -3.94 3.26 -31.47
C LYS A 559 -3.17 2.23 -30.66
N LYS A 560 -2.84 1.09 -31.26
CA LYS A 560 -1.92 0.10 -30.67
C LYS A 560 -0.52 0.72 -30.53
N LEU A 561 0.12 0.50 -29.38
CA LEU A 561 1.48 0.95 -29.11
C LEU A 561 2.46 -0.22 -29.11
N ASP A 562 2.20 -1.25 -28.30
CA ASP A 562 3.13 -2.37 -28.12
C ASP A 562 2.39 -3.64 -27.66
N PHE A 563 3.01 -4.80 -27.86
CA PHE A 563 2.54 -6.09 -27.37
C PHE A 563 3.69 -6.88 -26.75
N VAL A 564 3.58 -7.19 -25.46
CA VAL A 564 4.68 -7.76 -24.67
C VAL A 564 4.28 -9.09 -24.03
N LYS A 565 5.19 -10.08 -24.09
CA LYS A 565 5.08 -11.33 -23.30
C LYS A 565 5.62 -11.09 -21.88
N CYS A 566 4.73 -10.91 -20.92
CA CYS A 566 5.03 -10.58 -19.52
C CYS A 566 5.24 -11.82 -18.63
N GLY A 567 5.84 -12.87 -19.20
CA GLY A 567 6.15 -14.13 -18.52
C GLY A 567 5.24 -15.29 -18.90
N GLN A 568 5.78 -16.50 -18.80
CA GLN A 568 5.08 -17.74 -19.11
C GLN A 568 4.26 -18.23 -17.92
N TYR A 569 3.02 -18.66 -18.17
CA TYR A 569 2.11 -19.19 -17.17
C TYR A 569 2.11 -20.72 -17.14
N SER A 570 2.04 -21.34 -18.31
CA SER A 570 2.13 -22.80 -18.52
C SER A 570 2.75 -23.06 -19.91
N PRO A 571 3.04 -24.32 -20.31
CA PRO A 571 3.55 -24.60 -21.65
C PRO A 571 2.73 -23.87 -22.72
N ARG A 572 3.41 -23.11 -23.59
CA ARG A 572 2.85 -22.31 -24.69
C ARG A 572 1.79 -21.24 -24.31
N LYS A 573 1.49 -21.07 -23.03
CA LYS A 573 0.54 -20.06 -22.51
C LYS A 573 1.28 -18.96 -21.77
N PHE A 574 1.09 -17.73 -22.23
CA PHE A 574 1.81 -16.57 -21.73
C PHE A 574 0.86 -15.58 -21.08
N ARG A 575 1.38 -14.89 -20.07
CA ARG A 575 0.84 -13.59 -19.69
C ARG A 575 1.27 -12.60 -20.77
N VAL A 576 0.34 -11.88 -21.34
CA VAL A 576 0.62 -10.86 -22.34
C VAL A 576 0.10 -9.51 -21.87
N CYS A 577 0.70 -8.44 -22.37
CA CYS A 577 0.24 -7.07 -22.18
C CYS A 577 0.13 -6.38 -23.54
N LEU A 578 -1.05 -5.88 -23.86
CA LEU A 578 -1.30 -5.00 -24.99
C LEU A 578 -1.35 -3.56 -24.48
N ASP A 579 -0.38 -2.76 -24.91
CA ASP A 579 -0.33 -1.33 -24.63
C ASP A 579 -1.04 -0.59 -25.78
N PHE A 580 -2.03 0.24 -25.45
CA PHE A 580 -2.74 1.04 -26.44
C PHE A 580 -3.10 2.42 -25.93
N GLN A 581 -3.28 3.38 -26.84
CA GLN A 581 -3.62 4.76 -26.54
C GLN A 581 -5.01 5.11 -27.10
N ILE A 582 -5.81 5.85 -26.35
CA ILE A 582 -7.08 6.42 -26.84
C ILE A 582 -6.78 7.67 -27.69
N VAL A 583 -7.40 7.78 -28.88
CA VAL A 583 -7.12 8.84 -29.86
C VAL A 583 -8.33 9.67 -30.27
#